data_AF-R4KD65-F1
#
_entry.id   AF-R4KD65-F1
#
_cell.length_a   1.000
_cell.length_b   1.000
_cell.length_c   1.000
_cell.angle_alpha   90.00
_cell.angle_beta   90.00
_cell.angle_gamma   90.00
#
_symmetry.space_group_name_H-M   'P 1'
#
loop_
_entity.id
_entity.type
_entity.pdbx_description
1 polymer ?
#
loop_
_entity_poly.entity_id
_entity_poly.type
_entity_poly.pdbx_seq_one_letter_code
_entity_poly.pdbx_strand_id
1 'polypeptide(L)'
;MKVILESELERCAWEIMMAAQYKWKRNYGGLMCDHLDFYFEDIYKEEADKAVNDEVERRLREKFSAEFFLSKDEYVKWELEGYALEELIDGERQKLEQEFRDDYDCVWEQIEDEREYLLEDVKQKLRGFYYAFFNGPKRLTVVYNGEVIQGGERNEA
;
A
#
# COMPACT_ATOMS: atom_id res chain seq x y z
N MET A 1 -11.94 -15.07 1.73
CA MET A 1 -10.77 -15.85 1.27
C MET A 1 -11.05 -17.32 1.56
N LYS A 2 -10.80 -18.21 0.60
CA LYS A 2 -11.15 -19.64 0.67
C LYS A 2 -9.87 -20.47 0.47
N VAL A 3 -9.67 -21.47 1.32
CA VAL A 3 -8.58 -22.45 1.20
C VAL A 3 -9.22 -23.81 0.90
N ILE A 4 -8.71 -24.51 -0.10
CA ILE A 4 -9.14 -25.87 -0.48
C ILE A 4 -7.99 -26.80 -0.09
N LEU A 5 -8.30 -27.81 0.72
CA LEU A 5 -7.38 -28.87 1.11
C LEU A 5 -7.71 -30.11 0.28
N GLU A 6 -6.72 -30.62 -0.44
CA GLU A 6 -6.86 -31.69 -1.43
C GLU A 6 -6.43 -33.06 -0.89
N SER A 7 -5.82 -33.10 0.29
CA SER A 7 -5.30 -34.34 0.89
C SER A 7 -5.46 -34.39 2.42
N GLU A 8 -5.46 -35.61 2.97
CA GLU A 8 -5.47 -35.81 4.44
C GLU A 8 -4.20 -35.24 5.10
N LEU A 9 -3.09 -35.20 4.35
CA LEU A 9 -1.85 -34.56 4.80
C LEU A 9 -2.05 -33.05 4.98
N GLU A 10 -2.67 -32.38 4.01
CA GLU A 10 -2.98 -30.94 4.08
C GLU A 10 -3.96 -30.62 5.21
N ARG A 11 -4.96 -31.48 5.44
CA ARG A 11 -5.85 -31.38 6.61
C ARG A 11 -5.07 -31.45 7.92
N CYS A 12 -4.23 -32.48 8.08
CA CYS A 12 -3.43 -32.67 9.28
C CYS A 12 -2.47 -31.48 9.50
N ALA A 13 -1.82 -31.00 8.43
CA ALA A 13 -0.96 -29.82 8.48
C ALA A 13 -1.73 -28.58 8.91
N TRP A 14 -2.93 -28.35 8.36
CA TRP A 14 -3.80 -27.24 8.76
C TRP A 14 -4.16 -27.28 10.25
N GLU A 15 -4.61 -28.44 10.76
CA GLU A 15 -4.96 -28.62 12.17
C GLU A 15 -3.76 -28.33 13.10
N ILE A 16 -2.57 -28.82 12.73
CA ILE A 16 -1.32 -28.56 13.46
C ILE A 16 -0.98 -27.06 13.45
N MET A 17 -1.06 -26.41 12.28
CA MET A 17 -0.78 -24.97 12.13
C MET A 17 -1.74 -24.13 12.99
N MET A 18 -3.03 -24.49 13.04
CA MET A 18 -4.02 -23.80 13.87
C MET A 18 -3.77 -23.98 15.36
N ALA A 19 -3.42 -25.19 15.80
CA ALA A 19 -3.05 -25.44 17.17
C ALA A 19 -1.76 -24.70 17.57
N ALA A 20 -0.75 -24.69 16.70
CA ALA A 20 0.50 -23.98 16.90
C ALA A 20 0.27 -22.47 17.02
N GLN A 21 -0.54 -21.90 16.14
CA GLN A 21 -0.87 -20.49 16.15
C GLN A 21 -1.66 -20.07 17.40
N TYR A 22 -2.63 -20.88 17.84
CA TYR A 22 -3.36 -20.63 19.09
C TYR A 22 -2.42 -20.64 20.31
N LYS A 23 -1.52 -21.63 20.39
CA LYS A 23 -0.49 -21.71 21.45
C LYS A 23 0.46 -20.51 21.39
N TRP A 24 0.91 -20.14 20.20
CA TRP A 24 1.80 -18.99 20.01
C TRP A 24 1.15 -17.70 20.47
N LYS A 25 -0.08 -17.40 20.03
CA LYS A 25 -0.84 -16.22 20.45
C LYS A 25 -1.02 -16.15 21.97
N ARG A 26 -1.28 -17.29 22.62
CA ARG A 26 -1.42 -17.36 24.08
C ARG A 26 -0.12 -17.07 24.83
N ASN A 27 1.02 -17.51 24.30
CA ASN A 27 2.31 -17.44 24.99
C ASN A 27 3.10 -16.16 24.66
N TYR A 28 2.95 -15.65 23.44
CA TYR A 28 3.80 -14.59 22.89
C TYR A 28 3.00 -13.36 22.43
N GLY A 29 1.67 -13.39 22.49
CA GLY A 29 0.83 -12.23 22.20
C GLY A 29 1.10 -11.62 20.82
N GLY A 30 1.55 -10.37 20.80
CA GLY A 30 1.82 -9.59 19.59
C GLY A 30 3.14 -9.88 18.87
N LEU A 31 4.07 -10.64 19.47
CA LEU A 31 5.41 -10.92 18.92
C LEU A 31 5.41 -11.58 17.52
N MET A 32 4.28 -12.16 17.11
CA MET A 32 4.12 -12.67 15.75
C MET A 32 4.13 -11.54 14.70
N CYS A 33 3.69 -10.34 15.07
CA CYS A 33 3.74 -9.16 14.21
C CYS A 33 5.19 -8.71 14.03
N ASP A 34 5.95 -8.65 15.12
CA ASP A 34 7.37 -8.28 15.09
C ASP A 34 8.20 -9.26 14.24
N HIS A 35 7.85 -10.55 14.27
CA HIS A 35 8.46 -11.54 13.38
C HIS A 35 8.04 -11.44 11.92
N LEU A 36 6.83 -10.93 11.63
CA LEU A 36 6.40 -10.67 10.26
C LEU A 36 7.08 -9.42 9.71
N ASP A 37 7.26 -8.39 10.54
CA ASP A 37 8.05 -7.21 10.18
C ASP A 37 9.47 -7.62 9.77
N PHE A 38 10.11 -8.55 10.49
CA PHE A 38 11.40 -9.12 10.06
C PHE A 38 11.36 -9.74 8.64
N TYR A 39 10.28 -10.42 8.24
CA TYR A 39 10.19 -10.95 6.88
C TYR A 39 10.08 -9.85 5.82
N PHE A 40 9.34 -8.77 6.09
CA PHE A 40 9.15 -7.68 5.11
C PHE A 40 10.27 -6.67 5.11
N GLU A 41 10.93 -6.44 6.24
CA GLU A 41 11.96 -5.41 6.39
C GLU A 41 13.37 -5.96 6.18
N ASP A 42 13.58 -7.27 6.36
CA ASP A 42 14.90 -7.89 6.24
C ASP A 42 14.98 -8.98 5.15
N ILE A 43 14.03 -9.93 5.10
CA ILE A 43 14.15 -11.08 4.17
C ILE A 43 13.68 -10.73 2.75
N TYR A 44 12.49 -10.15 2.62
CA TYR A 44 11.85 -9.79 1.34
C TYR A 44 11.77 -8.28 1.17
N LYS A 45 12.79 -7.58 1.68
CA LYS A 45 12.81 -6.13 1.73
C LYS A 45 12.63 -5.49 0.36
N GLU A 46 13.38 -5.98 -0.63
CA GLU A 46 13.37 -5.40 -1.97
C GLU A 46 11.98 -5.52 -2.62
N GLU A 47 11.34 -6.69 -2.51
CA GLU A 47 10.00 -6.92 -3.04
C GLU A 47 8.94 -6.12 -2.29
N ALA A 48 9.06 -6.05 -0.95
CA ALA A 48 8.14 -5.31 -0.10
C ALA A 48 8.24 -3.80 -0.36
N ASP A 49 9.45 -3.24 -0.37
CA ASP A 49 9.70 -1.82 -0.66
C ASP A 49 9.23 -1.47 -2.06
N LYS A 50 9.48 -2.33 -3.06
CA LYS A 50 8.96 -2.12 -4.41
C LYS A 50 7.43 -2.07 -4.43
N ALA A 51 6.75 -3.04 -3.83
CA ALA A 51 5.29 -3.10 -3.81
C ALA A 51 4.67 -1.90 -3.05
N VAL A 52 5.30 -1.47 -1.95
CA VAL A 52 4.90 -0.27 -1.21
C VAL A 52 5.08 0.98 -2.08
N ASN A 53 6.23 1.16 -2.70
CA ASN A 53 6.52 2.33 -3.54
C ASN A 53 5.59 2.41 -4.75
N ASP A 54 5.33 1.28 -5.43
CA ASP A 54 4.41 1.21 -6.57
C ASP A 54 2.98 1.63 -6.15
N GLU A 55 2.51 1.20 -4.98
CA GLU A 55 1.19 1.58 -4.45
C GLU A 55 1.14 3.05 -4.00
N VAL A 56 2.20 3.57 -3.39
CA VAL A 56 2.31 5.00 -3.04
C VAL A 56 2.27 5.86 -4.30
N GLU A 57 3.07 5.54 -5.31
CA GLU A 57 3.08 6.23 -6.60
C GLU A 57 1.70 6.22 -7.26
N ARG A 58 1.02 5.06 -7.26
CA ARG A 58 -0.35 4.95 -7.80
C ARG A 58 -1.30 5.90 -7.08
N ARG A 59 -1.27 5.96 -5.75
CA ARG A 59 -2.15 6.84 -4.96
C ARG A 59 -1.82 8.31 -5.12
N LEU A 60 -0.54 8.67 -5.21
CA LEU A 60 -0.12 10.04 -5.49
C LEU A 60 -0.67 10.49 -6.86
N ARG A 61 -0.57 9.65 -7.89
CA ARG A 61 -1.11 9.93 -9.23
C ARG A 61 -2.65 9.99 -9.29
N GLU A 62 -3.34 9.40 -8.32
CA GLU A 62 -4.80 9.52 -8.18
C GLU A 62 -5.20 10.80 -7.45
N LYS A 63 -4.33 11.32 -6.57
CA LYS A 63 -4.61 12.51 -5.74
C LYS A 63 -4.20 13.81 -6.45
N PHE A 64 -3.06 13.81 -7.12
CA PHE A 64 -2.48 14.97 -7.77
C PHE A 64 -2.63 14.86 -9.28
N SER A 65 -2.78 16.00 -9.94
CA SER A 65 -2.89 16.06 -11.40
C SER A 65 -1.60 15.60 -12.08
N ALA A 66 -1.71 15.10 -13.31
CA ALA A 66 -0.61 14.45 -14.02
C ALA A 66 0.54 15.41 -14.37
N GLU A 67 0.23 16.69 -14.58
CA GLU A 67 1.16 17.76 -14.92
C GLU A 67 2.25 17.98 -13.87
N PHE A 68 1.95 17.73 -12.58
CA PHE A 68 2.93 17.86 -11.49
C PHE A 68 3.98 16.75 -11.47
N PHE A 69 3.77 15.66 -12.24
CA PHE A 69 4.75 14.58 -12.39
C PHE A 69 5.67 14.76 -13.60
N LEU A 70 5.54 15.87 -14.33
CA LEU A 70 6.51 16.30 -15.32
C LEU A 70 7.75 16.87 -14.62
N SER A 71 8.86 17.04 -15.34
CA SER A 71 9.96 17.85 -14.80
C SER A 71 9.49 19.31 -14.63
N LYS A 72 10.09 20.04 -13.68
CA LYS A 72 9.76 21.46 -13.44
C LYS A 72 9.77 22.29 -14.73
N ASP A 73 10.75 22.09 -15.60
CA ASP A 73 10.84 22.84 -16.87
C ASP A 73 9.71 22.46 -17.85
N GLU A 74 9.31 21.18 -17.88
CA GLU A 74 8.17 20.73 -18.69
C GLU A 74 6.84 21.23 -18.15
N TYR A 75 6.66 21.29 -16.82
CA TYR A 75 5.50 21.88 -16.17
C TYR A 75 5.37 23.37 -16.52
N VAL A 76 6.45 24.15 -16.36
CA VAL A 76 6.43 25.58 -16.70
C VAL A 76 6.09 25.77 -18.18
N LYS A 77 6.64 24.93 -19.06
CA LYS A 77 6.30 24.97 -20.48
C LYS A 77 4.81 24.67 -20.71
N TRP A 78 4.26 23.66 -20.05
CA TRP A 78 2.86 23.27 -20.16
C TRP A 78 1.90 24.38 -19.70
N GLU A 79 2.18 25.02 -18.56
CA GLU A 79 1.40 26.17 -18.07
C GLU A 79 1.43 27.35 -19.06
N LEU A 80 2.61 27.63 -19.63
CA LEU A 80 2.78 28.71 -20.60
C LEU A 80 2.06 28.48 -21.93
N GLU A 81 1.71 27.24 -22.31
CA GLU A 81 0.94 26.95 -23.53
C GLU A 81 -0.46 27.60 -23.50
N GLY A 82 -0.98 27.93 -22.32
CA GLY A 82 -2.25 28.64 -22.14
C GLY A 82 -2.18 30.16 -22.38
N TYR A 83 -0.99 30.73 -22.56
CA TYR A 83 -0.78 32.18 -22.61
C TYR A 83 -0.39 32.66 -24.01
N ALA A 84 -0.84 33.86 -24.38
CA ALA A 84 -0.40 34.55 -25.59
C ALA A 84 1.01 35.13 -25.37
N LEU A 85 2.03 34.26 -25.40
CA LEU A 85 3.42 34.62 -25.08
C LEU A 85 3.99 35.72 -25.99
N GLU A 86 3.46 35.86 -27.20
CA GLU A 86 3.84 36.91 -28.17
C GLU A 86 3.39 38.32 -27.73
N GLU A 87 2.43 38.42 -26.81
CA GLU A 87 1.92 39.68 -26.27
C GLU A 87 2.64 40.11 -24.98
N LEU A 88 3.46 39.23 -24.38
CA LEU A 88 4.20 39.50 -23.16
C LEU A 88 5.54 40.16 -23.45
N ILE A 89 5.89 41.17 -22.65
CA ILE A 89 7.24 41.75 -22.68
C ILE A 89 8.18 40.78 -21.95
N ASP A 90 9.46 40.67 -22.36
CA ASP A 90 10.43 39.71 -21.80
C ASP A 90 10.46 39.66 -20.26
N GLY A 91 10.37 40.83 -19.60
CA GLY A 91 10.37 40.90 -18.14
C GLY A 91 9.08 40.39 -17.47
N GLU A 92 7.94 40.44 -18.16
CA GLU A 92 6.67 39.88 -17.68
C GLU A 92 6.65 38.36 -17.85
N ARG A 93 7.16 37.87 -18.99
CA ARG A 93 7.34 36.44 -19.23
C ARG A 93 8.24 35.79 -18.19
N GLN A 94 9.38 36.41 -17.86
CA GLN A 94 10.30 35.88 -16.83
C GLN A 94 9.65 35.80 -15.44
N LYS A 95 8.80 36.78 -15.09
CA LYS A 95 8.05 36.74 -13.83
C LYS A 95 7.04 35.61 -13.81
N LEU A 96 6.28 35.45 -14.88
CA LEU A 96 5.30 34.38 -15.00
C LEU A 96 5.96 32.99 -14.96
N GLU A 97 7.09 32.82 -15.65
CA GLU A 97 7.92 31.61 -15.57
C GLU A 97 8.37 31.32 -14.13
N GLN A 98 8.75 32.35 -13.38
CA GLN A 98 9.13 32.19 -11.98
C GLN A 98 7.94 31.84 -11.10
N GLU A 99 6.78 32.48 -11.29
CA GLU A 99 5.55 32.16 -10.56
C GLU A 99 5.16 30.69 -10.75
N PHE A 100 5.23 30.15 -11.97
CA PHE A 100 4.98 28.73 -12.20
C PHE A 100 6.03 27.80 -11.59
N ARG A 101 7.31 28.22 -11.53
CA ARG A 101 8.34 27.45 -10.81
C ARG A 101 8.07 27.40 -9.32
N ASP A 102 7.63 28.51 -8.75
CA ASP A 102 7.30 28.62 -7.33
C ASP A 102 6.05 27.78 -7.01
N ASP A 103 5.02 27.84 -7.86
CA ASP A 103 3.81 26.99 -7.75
C ASP A 103 4.16 25.49 -7.81
N TYR A 104 5.03 25.10 -8.75
CA TYR A 104 5.52 23.73 -8.84
C TYR A 104 6.20 23.29 -7.54
N ASP A 105 7.07 24.13 -6.98
CA ASP A 105 7.77 23.82 -5.72
C ASP A 105 6.79 23.67 -4.56
N CYS A 106 5.81 24.57 -4.44
CA CYS A 106 4.80 24.49 -3.39
C CYS A 106 3.94 23.22 -3.48
N VAL A 107 3.58 22.77 -4.68
CA VAL A 107 2.83 21.53 -4.86
C VAL A 107 3.73 20.31 -4.65
N TRP A 108 5.00 20.37 -5.08
CA TRP A 108 5.94 19.28 -4.89
C TRP A 108 6.24 19.01 -3.40
N GLU A 109 6.33 20.07 -2.58
CA GLU A 109 6.39 19.93 -1.12
C GLU A 109 5.19 19.15 -0.57
N GLN A 110 3.97 19.45 -1.04
CA GLN A 110 2.77 18.71 -0.64
C GLN A 110 2.77 17.25 -1.12
N ILE A 111 3.31 16.99 -2.32
CA ILE A 111 3.46 15.63 -2.85
C ILE A 111 4.43 14.83 -1.98
N GLU A 112 5.54 15.41 -1.56
CA GLU A 112 6.52 14.74 -0.69
C GLU A 112 5.99 14.50 0.72
N ASP A 113 5.29 15.47 1.33
CA ASP A 113 4.62 15.28 2.60
C ASP A 113 3.58 14.15 2.52
N GLU A 114 2.80 14.11 1.44
CA GLU A 114 1.83 13.05 1.20
C GLU A 114 2.50 11.70 0.94
N ARG A 115 3.63 11.68 0.23
CA ARG A 115 4.42 10.48 -0.05
C ARG A 115 4.89 9.84 1.25
N GLU A 116 5.45 10.63 2.16
CA GLU A 116 5.89 10.13 3.48
C GLU A 116 4.71 9.56 4.27
N TYR A 117 3.59 10.28 4.31
CA TYR A 117 2.37 9.80 4.97
C TYR A 117 1.84 8.50 4.37
N LEU A 118 1.74 8.42 3.04
CA LEU A 118 1.24 7.24 2.34
C LEU A 118 2.17 6.05 2.50
N LEU A 119 3.48 6.27 2.56
CA LEU A 119 4.45 5.19 2.77
C LEU A 119 4.20 4.49 4.11
N GLU A 120 3.97 5.24 5.18
CA GLU A 120 3.63 4.66 6.48
C GLU A 120 2.21 4.04 6.47
N ASP A 121 1.20 4.70 5.89
CA ASP A 121 -0.17 4.14 5.80
C ASP A 121 -0.20 2.81 5.04
N VAL A 122 0.51 2.71 3.91
CA VAL A 122 0.58 1.49 3.10
C VAL A 122 1.31 0.38 3.86
N LYS A 123 2.42 0.69 4.54
CA LYS A 123 3.13 -0.27 5.41
C LYS A 123 2.24 -0.76 6.56
N GLN A 124 1.52 0.14 7.22
CA GLN A 124 0.57 -0.24 8.27
C GLN A 124 -0.58 -1.09 7.75
N LYS A 125 -1.12 -0.78 6.56
CA LYS A 125 -2.14 -1.61 5.90
C LYS A 125 -1.61 -2.99 5.55
N LEU A 126 -0.38 -3.10 5.06
CA LEU A 126 0.28 -4.37 4.78
C LEU A 126 0.40 -5.21 6.05
N ARG A 127 0.94 -4.62 7.13
CA ARG A 127 0.99 -5.24 8.47
C ARG A 127 -0.39 -5.67 8.95
N GLY A 128 -1.40 -4.83 8.77
CA GLY A 128 -2.79 -5.10 9.11
C GLY A 128 -3.40 -6.27 8.33
N PHE A 129 -3.08 -6.40 7.04
CA PHE A 129 -3.53 -7.54 6.22
C PHE A 129 -2.95 -8.85 6.74
N TYR A 130 -1.66 -8.90 7.06
CA TYR A 130 -1.06 -10.09 7.64
C TYR A 130 -1.59 -10.39 9.04
N TYR A 131 -1.77 -9.36 9.87
CA TYR A 131 -2.44 -9.51 11.15
C TYR A 131 -3.82 -10.15 10.95
N ALA A 132 -4.60 -9.69 9.98
CA ALA A 132 -5.92 -10.23 9.68
C ALA A 132 -5.87 -11.64 9.06
N PHE A 133 -4.90 -11.97 8.23
CA PHE A 133 -4.76 -13.31 7.65
C PHE A 133 -4.39 -14.33 8.73
N PHE A 134 -3.33 -14.05 9.49
CA PHE A 134 -2.88 -14.95 10.53
C PHE A 134 -3.77 -14.91 11.76
N ASN A 135 -4.39 -13.80 12.17
CA ASN A 135 -5.36 -13.78 13.30
C ASN A 135 -6.82 -14.00 12.88
N GLY A 136 -7.10 -14.09 11.58
CA GLY A 136 -8.41 -14.37 11.02
C GLY A 136 -8.76 -15.83 10.73
N PRO A 137 -8.17 -16.89 11.34
CA PRO A 137 -8.61 -18.27 11.13
C PRO A 137 -10.13 -18.43 11.25
N LYS A 138 -10.77 -17.71 12.18
CA LYS A 138 -12.23 -17.78 12.37
C LYS A 138 -13.06 -17.32 11.16
N ARG A 139 -12.48 -16.58 10.22
CA ARG A 139 -13.17 -16.01 9.03
C ARG A 139 -12.72 -16.63 7.70
N LEU A 140 -11.72 -17.50 7.73
CA LEU A 140 -11.28 -18.26 6.55
C LEU A 140 -12.21 -19.45 6.35
N THR A 141 -12.77 -19.59 5.15
CA THR A 141 -13.49 -20.81 4.76
C THR A 141 -12.48 -21.84 4.29
N VAL A 142 -12.38 -22.94 5.03
CA VAL A 142 -11.49 -24.06 4.75
C VAL A 142 -12.34 -25.25 4.36
N VAL A 143 -12.10 -25.79 3.18
CA VAL A 143 -12.86 -26.92 2.63
C VAL A 143 -11.95 -28.11 2.46
N TYR A 144 -12.35 -29.28 2.97
CA TYR A 144 -11.68 -30.56 2.76
C TYR A 144 -12.69 -31.55 2.17
N ASN A 145 -12.36 -32.19 1.05
CA ASN A 145 -13.26 -33.14 0.36
C ASN A 145 -14.68 -32.60 0.11
N GLY A 146 -14.82 -31.29 -0.14
CA GLY A 146 -16.12 -30.64 -0.34
C GLY A 146 -16.85 -30.23 0.95
N GLU A 147 -16.35 -30.61 2.13
CA GLU A 147 -16.92 -30.24 3.43
C GLU A 147 -16.21 -29.01 4.02
N VAL A 148 -16.98 -28.05 4.55
CA VAL A 148 -16.43 -26.87 5.25
C VAL A 148 -16.01 -27.29 6.67
N ILE A 149 -14.70 -27.32 6.92
CA ILE A 149 -14.14 -27.70 8.23
C ILE A 149 -13.81 -26.49 9.13
N GLN A 150 -13.79 -25.28 8.55
CA GLN A 150 -13.61 -24.01 9.27
C GLN A 150 -14.18 -22.87 8.43
N GLY A 151 -14.77 -21.87 9.08
CA GLY A 151 -15.36 -20.70 8.42
C GLY A 151 -16.71 -20.37 9.03
N GLY A 152 -16.89 -19.13 9.50
CA GLY A 152 -18.13 -18.73 10.16
C GLY A 152 -19.32 -18.74 9.22
N GLU A 153 -20.35 -19.52 9.55
CA GLU A 153 -21.72 -19.11 9.28
C GLU A 153 -21.98 -17.84 10.10
N ARG A 154 -22.24 -16.71 9.43
CA ARG A 154 -23.18 -15.75 10.02
C ARG A 154 -24.55 -16.24 9.62
N ASN A 155 -25.26 -16.83 10.57
CA ASN A 155 -26.71 -16.75 10.65
C ASN A 155 -27.13 -17.25 12.03
N GLU A 156 -27.05 -16.38 13.05
CA GLU A 156 -28.15 -16.25 14.02
C GLU A 156 -28.30 -14.76 14.36
N ALA A 157 -29.56 -14.37 14.48
CA ALA A 157 -30.11 -13.03 14.47
C ALA A 157 -29.78 -12.19 15.71
#